data_AF-A0A2S0WG64-F1
#
_entry.id   AF-A0A2S0WG64-F1
#
_cell.length_a   1.000
_cell.length_b   1.000
_cell.length_c   1.000
_cell.angle_alpha   90.00
_cell.angle_beta   90.00
_cell.angle_gamma   90.00
#
_symmetry.space_group_name_H-M   'P 1'
#
loop_
_entity.id
_entity.type
_entity.pdbx_description
1 polymer ?
#
loop_
_entity_poly.entity_id
_entity_poly.type
_entity_poly.pdbx_seq_one_letter_code
_entity_poly.pdbx_strand_id
1 'polypeptide(L)'
;MTTMHDLALRTAGALGITDDAAHAALETYRDQIEALEGRTIDPDDISDDDAGFLTDAVRAAQRSGDLGARETAALEEAAADFARASDDLETARQVRDAAILTAARAGVRPKDIIEITGLSRARLDQIRRA
;
A
#
# COMPACT_ATOMS: atom_id res chain seq x y z
N MET A 1 -2.05 4.69 36.18
CA MET A 1 -0.89 5.27 35.48
C MET A 1 -0.27 4.22 34.58
N THR A 2 0.18 4.61 33.39
CA THR A 2 0.68 3.71 32.33
C THR A 2 1.82 4.37 31.56
N THR A 3 2.66 3.57 30.90
CA THR A 3 3.65 4.13 29.97
C THR A 3 3.04 4.34 28.58
N MET A 4 3.66 5.20 27.77
CA MET A 4 3.34 5.41 26.35
C MET A 4 3.51 4.11 25.55
N HIS A 5 4.51 3.30 25.90
CA HIS A 5 4.73 2.01 25.28
C HIS A 5 3.55 1.04 25.55
N ASP A 6 3.15 0.89 26.81
CA ASP A 6 2.01 0.05 27.18
C ASP A 6 0.70 0.54 26.55
N LEU A 7 0.53 1.85 26.47
CA LEU A 7 -0.64 2.47 25.84
C LEU A 7 -0.66 2.21 24.33
N ALA A 8 0.49 2.30 23.65
CA ALA A 8 0.63 1.98 22.23
C ALA A 8 0.30 0.52 21.95
N LEU A 9 0.84 -0.44 22.72
CA LEU A 9 0.52 -1.87 22.57
C LEU A 9 -0.97 -2.16 22.70
N ARG A 10 -1.63 -1.58 23.72
CA ARG A 10 -3.07 -1.74 23.93
C ARG A 10 -3.89 -1.11 22.80
N THR A 11 -3.50 0.08 22.36
CA THR A 11 -4.17 0.80 21.28
C THR A 11 -4.01 0.08 19.95
N ALA A 12 -2.80 -0.40 19.64
CA ALA A 12 -2.51 -1.22 18.48
C ALA A 12 -3.38 -2.48 18.44
N GLY A 13 -3.40 -3.25 19.54
CA GLY A 13 -4.23 -4.43 19.65
C GLY A 13 -5.73 -4.15 19.52
N ALA A 14 -6.22 -3.04 20.12
CA ALA A 14 -7.63 -2.66 20.04
C ALA A 14 -8.07 -2.22 18.64
N LEU A 15 -7.17 -1.62 17.87
CA LEU A 15 -7.45 -1.05 16.55
C LEU A 15 -7.00 -1.91 15.38
N GLY A 16 -6.26 -3.00 15.66
CA GLY A 16 -5.69 -3.87 14.64
C GLY A 16 -4.62 -3.18 13.78
N ILE A 17 -3.88 -2.23 14.35
CA ILE A 17 -2.78 -1.50 13.69
C ILE A 17 -1.44 -1.95 14.29
N THR A 18 -0.33 -1.50 13.70
CA THR A 18 1.01 -1.79 14.24
C THR A 18 1.27 -0.97 15.50
N ASP A 19 2.14 -1.50 16.36
CA ASP A 19 2.60 -0.81 17.57
C ASP A 19 3.25 0.54 17.23
N ASP A 20 4.05 0.59 16.16
CA ASP A 20 4.68 1.82 15.67
C ASP A 20 3.65 2.86 15.22
N ALA A 21 2.59 2.44 14.52
CA ALA A 21 1.54 3.35 14.06
C ALA A 21 0.72 3.88 15.25
N ALA A 22 0.40 3.03 16.21
CA ALA A 22 -0.27 3.43 17.44
C ALA A 22 0.61 4.41 18.24
N HIS A 23 1.90 4.11 18.39
CA HIS A 23 2.85 4.95 19.12
C HIS A 23 3.00 6.33 18.48
N ALA A 24 3.27 6.39 17.17
CA ALA A 24 3.40 7.65 16.44
C ALA A 24 2.14 8.52 16.52
N ALA A 25 0.96 7.90 16.49
CA ALA A 25 -0.32 8.60 16.64
C ALA A 25 -0.51 9.14 18.05
N LEU A 26 -0.23 8.33 19.08
CA LEU A 26 -0.31 8.75 20.47
C LEU A 26 0.68 9.88 20.79
N GLU A 27 1.90 9.84 20.26
CA GLU A 27 2.86 10.95 20.38
C GLU A 27 2.33 12.22 19.73
N THR A 28 1.78 12.11 18.52
CA THR A 28 1.19 13.26 17.82
C THR A 28 0.08 13.90 18.65
N TYR A 29 -0.80 13.10 19.27
CA TYR A 29 -1.88 13.63 20.11
C TYR A 29 -1.39 14.14 21.46
N ARG A 30 -0.36 13.52 22.05
CA ARG A 30 0.31 14.04 23.25
C ARG A 30 0.82 15.45 22.99
N ASP A 31 1.61 15.63 21.95
CA ASP A 31 2.21 16.92 21.60
C ASP A 31 1.13 17.99 21.33
N GLN A 32 0.00 17.61 20.73
CA GLN A 32 -1.15 18.51 20.54
C GLN A 32 -1.79 18.93 21.85
N ILE A 33 -1.99 18.00 22.79
CA ILE A 33 -2.57 18.31 24.11
C ILE A 33 -1.62 19.23 24.89
N GLU A 34 -0.32 18.91 24.91
CA GLU A 34 0.67 19.74 25.60
C GLU A 34 0.70 21.16 25.04
N ALA A 35 0.63 21.31 23.71
CA ALA A 35 0.57 22.61 23.05
C ALA A 35 -0.72 23.39 23.37
N LEU A 36 -1.86 22.71 23.49
CA LEU A 36 -3.16 23.33 23.78
C LEU A 36 -3.31 23.72 25.26
N GLU A 37 -2.82 22.89 26.17
CA GLU A 37 -3.05 23.01 27.60
C GLU A 37 -1.86 23.62 28.37
N GLY A 38 -0.71 23.77 27.72
CA GLY A 38 0.49 24.36 28.34
C GLY A 38 1.07 23.53 29.49
N ARG A 39 0.81 22.22 29.47
CA ARG A 39 1.35 21.24 30.43
C ARG A 39 2.15 20.17 29.70
N THR A 40 2.93 19.38 30.45
CA THR A 40 3.70 18.25 29.93
C THR A 40 3.11 16.93 30.44
N ILE A 41 3.05 15.93 29.59
CA ILE A 41 2.64 14.56 29.88
C ILE A 41 3.90 13.70 29.86
N ASP A 42 4.24 13.12 31.01
CA ASP A 42 5.38 12.21 31.12
C ASP A 42 5.09 10.91 30.35
N PRO A 43 5.87 10.55 29.31
CA PRO A 43 5.65 9.32 28.55
C PRO A 43 5.85 8.04 29.38
N ASP A 44 6.56 8.10 30.51
CA ASP A 44 6.76 6.96 31.39
C ASP A 44 5.73 6.91 32.53
N ASP A 45 4.93 7.96 32.71
CA ASP A 45 3.94 8.08 33.79
C ASP A 45 2.67 8.84 33.37
N ILE A 46 1.92 8.27 32.42
CA ILE A 46 0.70 8.86 31.89
C ILE A 46 -0.47 8.59 32.86
N SER A 47 -1.21 9.65 33.19
CA SER A 47 -2.43 9.55 34.00
C SER A 47 -3.52 8.75 33.29
N ASP A 48 -4.45 8.14 34.04
CA ASP A 48 -5.51 7.32 33.42
C ASP A 48 -6.47 8.18 32.57
N ASP A 49 -6.67 9.46 32.94
CA ASP A 49 -7.47 10.43 32.18
C ASP A 49 -6.79 10.78 30.85
N ASP A 50 -5.48 11.08 30.86
CA ASP A 50 -4.71 11.36 29.65
C ASP A 50 -4.65 10.15 28.73
N ALA A 51 -4.42 8.96 29.30
CA ALA A 51 -4.41 7.72 28.54
C ALA A 51 -5.76 7.46 27.86
N GLY A 52 -6.87 7.72 28.57
CA GLY A 52 -8.23 7.63 28.01
C GLY A 52 -8.43 8.61 26.85
N PHE A 53 -8.08 9.88 27.05
CA PHE A 53 -8.21 10.91 26.02
C PHE A 53 -7.37 10.58 24.77
N LEU A 54 -6.10 10.23 24.95
CA LEU A 54 -5.20 9.87 23.84
C LEU A 54 -5.73 8.67 23.05
N THR A 55 -6.21 7.63 23.74
CA THR A 55 -6.79 6.44 23.09
C THR A 55 -8.03 6.82 22.28
N ASP A 56 -8.90 7.66 22.81
CA ASP A 56 -10.13 8.07 22.14
C ASP A 56 -9.86 9.01 20.95
N ALA A 57 -8.82 9.84 21.03
CA ALA A 57 -8.35 10.65 19.91
C ALA A 57 -7.85 9.77 18.75
N VAL A 58 -6.98 8.78 19.02
CA VAL A 58 -6.51 7.84 18.00
C VAL A 58 -7.66 7.04 17.38
N ARG A 59 -8.62 6.58 18.21
CA ARG A 59 -9.84 5.91 17.73
C ARG A 59 -10.68 6.79 16.83
N ALA A 60 -10.84 8.07 17.17
CA ALA A 60 -11.58 9.02 16.34
C ALA A 60 -10.89 9.21 15.00
N ALA A 61 -9.56 9.38 15.01
CA ALA A 61 -8.74 9.50 13.81
C ALA A 61 -8.79 8.28 12.90
N GLN A 62 -8.81 7.07 13.48
CA GLN A 62 -8.97 5.85 12.71
C GLN A 62 -10.34 5.80 12.03
N ARG A 63 -11.41 6.18 12.75
CA ARG A 63 -12.78 6.18 12.21
C ARG A 63 -13.00 7.23 11.14
N SER A 64 -12.35 8.40 11.23
CA SER A 64 -12.41 9.43 10.18
C SER A 64 -11.52 9.10 8.98
N GLY A 65 -10.58 8.16 9.13
CA GLY A 65 -9.59 7.82 8.11
C GLY A 65 -8.32 8.66 8.18
N ASP A 66 -8.25 9.64 9.09
CA ASP A 66 -7.10 10.54 9.23
C ASP A 66 -5.83 9.79 9.64
N LEU A 67 -5.98 8.77 10.50
CA LEU A 67 -4.84 7.98 11.00
C LEU A 67 -4.04 7.32 9.86
N GLY A 68 -4.72 6.90 8.80
CA GLY A 68 -4.11 6.19 7.67
C GLY A 68 -4.02 7.03 6.39
N ALA A 69 -4.30 8.34 6.43
CA ALA A 69 -4.45 9.14 5.22
C ALA A 69 -3.22 9.13 4.30
N ARG A 70 -2.02 9.09 4.89
CA ARG A 70 -0.75 9.01 4.16
C ARG A 70 -0.58 7.64 3.48
N GLU A 71 -0.89 6.56 4.19
CA GLU A 71 -0.87 5.20 3.65
C GLU A 71 -1.94 5.01 2.56
N THR A 72 -3.11 5.62 2.72
CA THR A 72 -4.15 5.65 1.69
C THR A 72 -3.67 6.37 0.44
N ALA A 73 -3.06 7.55 0.55
CA ALA A 73 -2.50 8.26 -0.60
C ALA A 73 -1.41 7.45 -1.31
N ALA A 74 -0.52 6.79 -0.56
CA ALA A 74 0.49 5.91 -1.14
C ALA A 74 -0.12 4.68 -1.85
N LEU A 75 -1.20 4.12 -1.30
CA LEU A 75 -1.94 3.02 -1.93
C LEU A 75 -2.63 3.48 -3.23
N GLU A 76 -3.22 4.67 -3.24
CA GLU A 76 -3.83 5.25 -4.45
C GLU A 76 -2.80 5.46 -5.56
N GLU A 77 -1.62 5.97 -5.23
CA GLU A 77 -0.50 6.13 -6.17
C GLU A 77 -0.05 4.77 -6.71
N ALA A 78 0.18 3.79 -5.83
CA ALA A 78 0.57 2.44 -6.24
C ALA A 78 -0.49 1.76 -7.13
N ALA A 79 -1.78 1.99 -6.86
CA ALA A 79 -2.88 1.48 -7.67
C ALA A 79 -2.89 2.12 -9.07
N ALA A 80 -2.65 3.44 -9.15
CA ALA A 80 -2.55 4.15 -10.41
C ALA A 80 -1.35 3.69 -11.24
N ASP A 81 -0.20 3.46 -10.60
CA ASP A 81 1.00 2.94 -11.26
C ASP A 81 0.80 1.52 -11.77
N PHE A 82 0.15 0.65 -10.99
CA PHE A 82 -0.20 -0.69 -11.41
C PHE A 82 -1.13 -0.68 -12.64
N ALA A 83 -2.15 0.20 -12.64
CA ALA A 83 -3.06 0.34 -13.77
C ALA A 83 -2.30 0.76 -15.03
N ARG A 84 -1.43 1.78 -14.93
CA ARG A 84 -0.60 2.25 -16.04
C ARG A 84 0.33 1.15 -16.58
N ALA A 85 1.03 0.45 -15.69
CA ALA A 85 1.92 -0.64 -16.09
C ALA A 85 1.16 -1.81 -16.74
N SER A 86 -0.08 -2.05 -16.34
CA SER A 86 -0.96 -3.06 -16.95
C SER A 86 -1.36 -2.67 -18.37
N ASP A 87 -1.71 -1.41 -18.59
CA ASP A 87 -2.05 -0.88 -19.92
C ASP A 87 -0.83 -0.89 -20.85
N ASP A 88 0.35 -0.51 -20.34
CA ASP A 88 1.61 -0.56 -21.07
C ASP A 88 1.98 -2.00 -21.46
N LEU A 89 1.80 -2.95 -20.54
CA LEU A 89 2.03 -4.37 -20.82
C LEU A 89 1.09 -4.91 -21.89
N GLU A 90 -0.19 -4.53 -21.86
CA GLU A 90 -1.16 -4.94 -22.87
C GLU A 90 -0.81 -4.36 -24.25
N THR A 91 -0.43 -3.07 -24.30
CA THR A 91 0.07 -2.43 -25.52
C THR A 91 1.30 -3.14 -26.06
N ALA A 92 2.28 -3.45 -25.20
CA ALA A 92 3.48 -4.17 -25.59
C ALA A 92 3.18 -5.59 -26.12
N ARG A 93 2.18 -6.27 -25.53
CA ARG A 93 1.71 -7.58 -26.01
C ARG A 93 1.09 -7.48 -27.39
N GLN A 94 0.26 -6.46 -27.66
CA GLN A 94 -0.33 -6.23 -28.98
C GLN A 94 0.74 -5.96 -30.04
N VAL A 95 1.73 -5.12 -29.72
CA VAL A 95 2.87 -4.84 -30.62
C VAL A 95 3.66 -6.13 -30.90
N ARG A 96 3.98 -6.91 -29.86
CA ARG A 96 4.65 -8.21 -30.02
C ARG A 96 3.84 -9.17 -30.91
N ASP A 97 2.55 -9.30 -30.64
CA ASP A 97 1.68 -10.26 -31.34
C ASP A 97 1.54 -9.85 -32.83
N ALA A 98 1.46 -8.55 -33.14
CA ALA A 98 1.51 -8.03 -34.51
C ALA A 98 2.85 -8.30 -35.22
N ALA A 99 3.98 -8.15 -34.51
CA ALA A 99 5.30 -8.47 -35.04
C ALA A 99 5.45 -9.98 -35.31
N ILE A 100 4.94 -10.83 -34.42
CA ILE A 100 4.88 -12.29 -34.61
C ILE A 100 4.09 -12.65 -35.86
N LEU A 101 2.92 -12.04 -36.06
CA LEU A 101 2.09 -12.27 -37.26
C LEU A 101 2.83 -11.84 -38.53
N THR A 102 3.52 -10.70 -38.50
CA THR A 102 4.33 -10.21 -39.62
C THR A 102 5.47 -11.18 -39.95
N ALA A 103 6.23 -11.63 -38.95
CA ALA A 103 7.30 -12.60 -39.12
C ALA A 103 6.79 -13.94 -39.67
N ALA A 104 5.65 -14.43 -39.15
CA ALA A 104 5.04 -15.66 -39.61
C ALA A 104 4.57 -15.55 -41.08
N ARG A 105 4.00 -14.41 -41.49
CA ARG A 105 3.61 -14.13 -42.88
C ARG A 105 4.81 -14.01 -43.82
N ALA A 106 5.96 -13.57 -43.31
CA ALA A 106 7.23 -13.56 -44.03
C ALA A 106 7.89 -14.95 -44.12
N GLY A 107 7.30 -16.00 -43.53
CA GLY A 107 7.79 -17.37 -43.63
C GLY A 107 8.79 -17.79 -42.55
N VAL A 108 8.98 -16.98 -41.50
CA VAL A 108 9.81 -17.38 -40.36
C VAL A 108 9.26 -18.66 -39.74
N ARG A 109 10.13 -19.64 -39.49
CA ARG A 109 9.68 -20.94 -38.96
C ARG A 109 9.15 -20.75 -37.54
N PRO A 110 8.04 -21.40 -37.18
CA PRO A 110 7.47 -21.27 -35.84
C PRO A 110 8.43 -21.62 -34.69
N LYS A 111 9.39 -22.54 -34.90
CA LYS A 111 10.41 -22.87 -33.90
C LYS A 111 11.33 -21.69 -33.59
N ASP A 112 11.67 -20.89 -34.61
CA ASP A 112 12.58 -19.75 -34.46
C ASP A 112 11.82 -18.61 -33.75
N ILE A 113 10.53 -18.42 -34.04
CA ILE A 113 9.67 -17.47 -33.32
C ILE A 113 9.58 -17.85 -31.84
N ILE A 114 9.33 -19.13 -31.53
CA ILE A 114 9.27 -19.62 -30.14
C ILE A 114 10.59 -19.37 -29.40
N GLU A 115 11.72 -19.62 -30.04
CA GLU A 115 13.05 -19.38 -29.46
C GLU A 115 13.29 -17.90 -29.17
N ILE A 116 12.92 -16.99 -30.10
CA ILE A 116 13.07 -15.55 -29.94
C ILE A 116 12.15 -14.99 -28.84
N THR A 117 10.89 -15.42 -28.82
CA THR A 117 9.87 -14.79 -27.96
C THR A 117 9.69 -15.51 -26.62
N GLY A 118 10.25 -16.71 -26.46
CA GLY A 118 10.04 -17.57 -25.28
C GLY A 118 8.58 -18.05 -25.11
N LEU A 119 7.74 -17.92 -26.14
CA LEU A 119 6.32 -18.27 -26.04
C LEU A 119 6.13 -19.78 -26.22
N SER A 120 5.14 -20.33 -25.53
CA SER A 120 4.74 -21.72 -25.78
C SER A 120 4.17 -21.88 -27.19
N ARG A 121 4.27 -23.10 -27.73
CA ARG A 121 3.71 -23.43 -29.04
C ARG A 121 2.20 -23.11 -29.11
N ALA A 122 1.47 -23.45 -28.05
CA ALA A 122 0.04 -23.20 -27.95
C ALA A 122 -0.29 -21.71 -28.02
N ARG A 123 0.48 -20.85 -27.34
CA ARG A 123 0.27 -19.39 -27.37
C ARG A 123 0.56 -18.81 -28.75
N LEU A 124 1.62 -19.27 -29.42
CA LEU A 124 1.90 -18.87 -30.81
C LEU A 124 0.74 -19.26 -31.75
N ASP A 125 0.22 -20.49 -31.63
CA ASP A 125 -0.90 -20.95 -32.45
C ASP A 125 -2.18 -20.16 -32.16
N GLN A 126 -2.42 -19.70 -30.91
CA GLN A 126 -3.52 -18.81 -30.57
C GLN A 126 -3.37 -17.43 -31.25
N ILE A 127 -2.18 -16.81 -31.18
CA ILE A 127 -1.90 -15.52 -31.80
C ILE A 127 -2.13 -15.58 -33.31
N ARG A 128 -1.73 -16.67 -33.95
CA ARG A 128 -1.91 -16.87 -35.41
C ARG A 128 -3.36 -17.07 -35.86
N ARG A 129 -4.28 -17.36 -34.93
CA ARG A 129 -5.71 -17.60 -35.19
C ARG A 129 -6.61 -16.42 -34.79
N ALA A 130 -6.09 -15.49 -33.97
CA ALA A 130 -6.77 -14.26 -33.61
C ALA A 130 -6.81 -13.29 -34.80
#